data_AF-A0A9D7VUH3-F1
#
_entry.id   AF-A0A9D7VUH3-F1
#
_cell.length_a   1.000
_cell.length_b   1.000
_cell.length_c   1.000
_cell.angle_alpha   90.00
_cell.angle_beta   90.00
_cell.angle_gamma   90.00
#
_symmetry.space_group_name_H-M   'P 1'
#
loop_
_entity.id
_entity.type
_entity.pdbx_description
1 polymer ?
#
loop_
_entity_poly.entity_id
_entity_poly.type
_entity_poly.pdbx_seq_one_letter_code
_entity_poly.pdbx_strand_id
1 'polypeptide(L)'
;MKWEKVMGLEVHLQLSTQSKIFSSSATAFGADANTQTNPLDMALPGTLPVLNHAAVSQAIVFGLGVGAEIGKVSRFDRKNYFYPDLPKGYQISQFFEPIVKEGVFDVPLEDGSIFPVRILRAHLEEDAGKSLHDAIPGHTGIDLNRAGTPLLEVVTEPDFRTAEQVVAYLKALHALVTYLGISDGNM
;
A
#
# COMPACT_ATOMS: atom_id res chain seq x y z
N MET A 1 -14.96 29.25 16.43
CA MET A 1 -15.25 28.80 15.05
C MET A 1 -16.56 28.01 15.05
N LYS A 2 -17.37 28.07 13.97
CA LYS A 2 -18.69 27.39 13.88
C LYS A 2 -18.61 25.96 13.32
N TRP A 3 -17.44 25.56 12.80
CA TRP A 3 -17.21 24.28 12.15
C TRP A 3 -15.88 23.70 12.61
N GLU A 4 -15.80 22.36 12.63
CA GLU A 4 -14.60 21.58 12.94
C GLU A 4 -14.27 20.71 11.71
N LYS A 5 -13.00 20.63 11.36
CA LYS A 5 -12.52 19.69 10.32
C LYS A 5 -12.28 18.34 10.98
N VAL A 6 -12.76 17.26 10.39
CA VAL A 6 -12.52 15.90 10.83
C VAL A 6 -11.98 15.13 9.64
N MET A 7 -10.72 14.69 9.70
CA MET A 7 -10.03 14.07 8.57
C MET A 7 -9.33 12.80 9.04
N GLY A 8 -9.35 11.77 8.20
CA GLY A 8 -8.53 10.56 8.29
C GLY A 8 -7.77 10.38 6.97
N LEU A 9 -6.74 9.55 6.98
CA LEU A 9 -5.90 9.30 5.81
C LEU A 9 -5.84 7.82 5.48
N GLU A 10 -5.78 7.54 4.19
CA GLU A 10 -5.48 6.25 3.61
C GLU A 10 -4.20 6.43 2.78
N VAL A 11 -3.15 5.73 3.16
CA VAL A 11 -1.82 5.85 2.53
C VAL A 11 -1.40 4.48 2.03
N HIS A 12 -1.15 4.37 0.73
CA HIS A 12 -0.59 3.16 0.13
C HIS A 12 0.92 3.28 0.06
N LEU A 13 1.63 2.39 0.75
CA LEU A 13 3.08 2.30 0.74
C LEU A 13 3.52 1.20 -0.22
N GLN A 14 4.31 1.54 -1.23
CA GLN A 14 4.96 0.52 -2.07
C GLN A 14 6.11 -0.12 -1.30
N LEU A 15 6.05 -1.43 -1.08
CA LEU A 15 7.05 -2.16 -0.31
C LEU A 15 8.30 -2.45 -1.14
N SER A 16 9.47 -2.17 -0.57
CA SER A 16 10.80 -2.39 -1.16
C SER A 16 11.19 -3.87 -1.17
N THR A 17 10.47 -4.67 -1.95
CA THR A 17 10.73 -6.08 -2.20
C THR A 17 11.36 -6.29 -3.58
N GLN A 18 12.07 -7.40 -3.81
CA GLN A 18 12.68 -7.69 -5.11
C GLN A 18 11.68 -8.29 -6.12
N SER A 19 10.63 -8.95 -5.62
CA SER A 19 9.61 -9.60 -6.43
C SER A 19 8.21 -9.19 -5.96
N LYS A 20 7.24 -9.33 -6.85
CA LYS A 20 5.82 -9.02 -6.60
C LYS A 20 5.21 -9.80 -5.42
N ILE A 21 4.03 -9.39 -4.94
CA ILE A 21 3.44 -9.96 -3.72
C ILE A 21 2.95 -11.39 -3.92
N PHE A 22 2.49 -11.72 -5.13
CA PHE A 22 1.94 -13.04 -5.45
C PHE A 22 2.68 -13.78 -6.56
N SER A 23 3.71 -13.15 -7.15
CA SER A 23 4.41 -13.63 -8.34
C SER A 23 5.91 -13.36 -8.24
N SER A 24 6.70 -14.05 -9.07
CA SER A 24 8.17 -13.91 -9.08
C SER A 24 8.70 -12.79 -9.98
N SER A 25 7.82 -11.99 -10.61
CA SER A 25 8.26 -10.88 -11.46
C SER A 25 8.91 -9.78 -10.61
N ALA A 26 9.83 -9.03 -11.23
CA ALA A 26 10.50 -7.90 -10.59
C ALA A 26 9.53 -6.74 -10.28
N THR A 27 9.97 -5.85 -9.40
CA THR A 27 9.28 -4.63 -8.94
C THR A 27 10.04 -3.36 -9.32
N ALA A 28 11.05 -3.46 -10.20
CA ALA A 28 11.97 -2.36 -10.46
C ALA A 28 11.29 -1.28 -11.29
N PHE A 29 11.39 -0.02 -10.84
CA PHE A 29 10.82 1.11 -11.55
C PHE A 29 11.50 1.38 -12.90
N GLY A 30 10.74 1.86 -13.89
CA GLY A 30 11.27 2.40 -15.15
C GLY A 30 11.59 1.40 -16.25
N ALA A 31 11.16 0.13 -16.14
CA ALA A 31 11.33 -0.85 -17.21
C ALA A 31 10.39 -0.61 -18.40
N ASP A 32 10.75 -1.16 -19.56
CA ASP A 32 9.93 -1.14 -20.76
C ASP A 32 8.57 -1.82 -20.52
N ALA A 33 7.52 -1.33 -21.17
CA ALA A 33 6.15 -1.76 -20.93
C ALA A 33 5.97 -3.29 -21.05
N ASN A 34 5.27 -3.88 -20.08
CA ASN A 34 4.96 -5.31 -19.99
C ASN A 34 6.16 -6.28 -19.94
N THR A 35 7.38 -5.82 -19.64
CA THR A 35 8.57 -6.68 -19.51
C THR A 35 8.76 -7.30 -18.13
N GLN A 36 8.19 -6.71 -17.08
CA GLN A 36 8.18 -7.24 -15.71
C GLN A 36 6.83 -7.91 -15.39
N THR A 37 6.43 -8.85 -16.25
CA THR A 37 5.16 -9.55 -16.13
C THR A 37 5.33 -11.06 -16.32
N ASN A 38 4.39 -11.83 -15.78
CA ASN A 38 4.30 -13.27 -15.98
C ASN A 38 2.82 -13.69 -16.15
N PRO A 39 2.52 -14.98 -16.43
CA PRO A 39 1.15 -15.45 -16.59
C PRO A 39 0.19 -15.08 -15.45
N LEU A 40 0.65 -15.05 -14.19
CA LEU A 40 -0.18 -14.67 -13.05
C LEU A 40 -0.47 -13.17 -13.04
N ASP A 41 0.54 -12.33 -13.30
CA ASP A 41 0.38 -10.87 -13.37
C ASP A 41 -0.60 -10.48 -14.48
N MET A 42 -0.58 -11.22 -15.60
CA MET A 42 -1.50 -11.06 -16.73
C MET A 42 -2.86 -11.74 -16.51
N ALA A 43 -3.09 -12.36 -15.35
CA ALA A 43 -4.31 -13.10 -15.02
C ALA A 43 -4.69 -14.20 -16.04
N LEU A 44 -3.69 -14.90 -16.59
CA LEU A 44 -3.96 -15.99 -17.53
C LEU A 44 -4.71 -17.14 -16.82
N PRO A 45 -5.66 -17.81 -17.50
CA PRO A 45 -6.44 -18.89 -16.92
C PRO A 45 -5.56 -20.02 -16.34
N GLY A 46 -5.89 -20.46 -15.11
CA GLY A 46 -5.22 -21.58 -14.44
C GLY A 46 -4.01 -21.20 -13.57
N THR A 47 -3.65 -19.93 -13.49
CA THR A 47 -2.58 -19.43 -12.61
C THR A 47 -3.04 -19.28 -11.16
N LEU A 48 -2.12 -19.39 -10.19
CA LEU A 48 -2.40 -19.32 -8.75
C LEU A 48 -1.40 -18.40 -8.03
N PRO A 49 -1.85 -17.59 -7.05
CA PRO A 49 -0.99 -16.67 -6.31
C PRO A 49 -0.14 -17.38 -5.24
N VAL A 50 1.09 -16.93 -5.04
CA VAL A 50 2.00 -17.40 -3.98
C VAL A 50 2.54 -16.21 -3.19
N LEU A 51 2.20 -16.12 -1.91
CA LEU A 51 2.51 -14.98 -1.05
C LEU A 51 4.03 -14.77 -0.86
N ASN A 52 4.46 -13.52 -1.00
CA ASN A 52 5.83 -13.08 -0.78
C ASN A 52 6.17 -12.93 0.71
N HIS A 53 7.14 -13.71 1.18
CA HIS A 53 7.60 -13.70 2.57
C HIS A 53 8.19 -12.34 3.01
N ALA A 54 8.90 -11.64 2.12
CA ALA A 54 9.49 -10.34 2.43
C ALA A 54 8.41 -9.27 2.64
N ALA A 55 7.35 -9.27 1.82
CA ALA A 55 6.22 -8.35 1.99
C ALA A 55 5.56 -8.51 3.37
N VAL A 56 5.33 -9.76 3.80
CA VAL A 56 4.81 -10.08 5.15
C VAL A 56 5.75 -9.56 6.24
N SER A 57 7.05 -9.80 6.11
CA SER A 57 8.04 -9.38 7.09
C SER A 57 8.08 -7.85 7.23
N GLN A 58 8.06 -7.12 6.12
CA GLN A 58 8.07 -5.66 6.09
C GLN A 58 6.80 -5.06 6.70
N ALA A 59 5.63 -5.64 6.44
CA ALA A 59 4.37 -5.21 7.05
C ALA A 59 4.34 -5.43 8.58
N ILE A 60 4.90 -6.54 9.08
CA ILE A 60 5.02 -6.77 10.53
C ILE A 60 5.97 -5.75 11.17
N VAL A 61 7.13 -5.49 10.53
CA VAL A 61 8.09 -4.49 11.01
C VAL A 61 7.46 -3.10 11.05
N PHE A 62 6.68 -2.72 10.04
CA PHE A 62 5.89 -1.50 10.05
C PHE A 62 4.95 -1.44 11.26
N GLY A 63 4.12 -2.47 11.45
CA GLY A 63 3.15 -2.51 12.54
C GLY A 63 3.79 -2.34 13.92
N LEU A 64 4.93 -2.99 14.15
CA LEU A 64 5.71 -2.80 15.38
C LEU A 64 6.25 -1.37 15.51
N GLY A 65 6.69 -0.77 14.40
CA GLY A 65 7.21 0.61 14.36
C GLY A 65 6.17 1.68 14.67
N VAL A 66 4.88 1.43 14.40
CA VAL A 66 3.77 2.33 14.74
C VAL A 66 3.02 1.91 16.02
N GLY A 67 3.60 1.01 16.82
CA GLY A 67 3.01 0.57 18.09
C GLY A 67 1.66 -0.15 17.94
N ALA A 68 1.44 -0.84 16.83
CA ALA A 68 0.19 -1.56 16.54
C ALA A 68 0.22 -3.03 16.97
N GLU A 69 -0.97 -3.60 17.18
CA GLU A 69 -1.12 -5.05 17.38
C GLU A 69 -0.91 -5.80 16.05
N ILE A 70 -0.07 -6.84 16.08
CA ILE A 70 0.14 -7.74 14.92
C ILE A 70 -0.87 -8.88 14.96
N GLY A 71 -1.57 -9.09 13.84
CA GLY A 71 -2.50 -10.20 13.67
C GLY A 71 -1.81 -11.56 13.74
N LYS A 72 -2.22 -12.41 14.69
CA LYS A 72 -1.76 -13.82 14.77
C LYS A 72 -2.31 -14.69 13.64
N VAL A 73 -3.44 -14.27 13.08
CA VAL A 73 -4.07 -14.84 11.89
C VAL A 73 -4.32 -13.67 10.95
N SER A 74 -3.98 -13.85 9.68
CA SER A 74 -4.23 -12.88 8.63
C SER A 74 -4.66 -13.63 7.38
N ARG A 75 -5.67 -13.10 6.68
CA ARG A 75 -6.27 -13.71 5.49
C ARG A 75 -6.39 -12.70 4.37
N PHE A 76 -6.20 -13.17 3.16
CA PHE A 76 -6.42 -12.39 1.96
C PHE A 76 -7.83 -12.62 1.41
N ASP A 77 -8.44 -11.53 0.97
CA ASP A 77 -9.78 -11.43 0.43
C ASP A 77 -9.72 -10.86 -1.00
N ARG A 78 -10.79 -11.04 -1.77
CA ARG A 78 -10.89 -10.52 -3.14
C ARG A 78 -11.80 -9.29 -3.16
N LYS A 79 -11.23 -8.13 -3.49
CA LYS A 79 -11.95 -6.87 -3.74
C LYS A 79 -12.28 -6.79 -5.23
N ASN A 80 -13.52 -7.10 -5.60
CA ASN A 80 -13.93 -7.30 -7.00
C ASN A 80 -14.36 -5.97 -7.66
N TYR A 81 -13.76 -5.62 -8.78
CA TYR A 81 -14.15 -4.49 -9.63
C TYR A 81 -13.55 -4.65 -11.04
N PHE A 82 -14.20 -4.07 -12.04
CA PHE A 82 -13.73 -4.14 -13.43
C PHE A 82 -13.01 -2.86 -13.80
N TYR A 83 -11.71 -2.98 -14.13
CA TYR A 83 -10.93 -1.90 -14.71
C TYR A 83 -9.79 -2.47 -15.56
N PRO A 84 -9.38 -1.84 -16.69
CA PRO A 84 -8.41 -2.41 -17.62
C PRO A 84 -7.02 -2.70 -17.04
N ASP A 85 -6.57 -1.96 -16.03
CA ASP A 85 -5.29 -2.18 -15.36
C ASP A 85 -5.35 -3.24 -14.24
N LEU A 86 -6.54 -3.81 -13.97
CA LEU A 86 -6.77 -4.87 -13.01
C LEU A 86 -7.15 -6.18 -13.73
N PRO A 87 -6.16 -6.95 -14.21
CA PRO A 87 -6.39 -8.04 -15.16
C PRO A 87 -7.25 -9.19 -14.60
N LYS A 88 -7.26 -9.37 -13.27
CA LYS A 88 -8.02 -10.45 -12.60
C LYS A 88 -9.52 -10.13 -12.43
N GLY A 89 -9.93 -8.87 -12.60
CA GLY A 89 -11.27 -8.40 -12.19
C GLY A 89 -11.48 -8.36 -10.67
N TYR A 90 -10.42 -8.57 -9.90
CA TYR A 90 -10.36 -8.36 -8.47
C TYR A 90 -8.93 -8.07 -8.02
N GLN A 91 -8.80 -7.27 -6.98
CA GLN A 91 -7.56 -7.03 -6.25
C GLN A 91 -7.50 -8.00 -5.07
N ILE A 92 -6.39 -8.70 -4.89
CA ILE A 92 -6.13 -9.48 -3.69
C ILE A 92 -5.63 -8.51 -2.60
N SER A 93 -6.45 -8.34 -1.56
CA SER A 93 -6.20 -7.43 -0.43
C SER A 93 -6.59 -8.15 0.88
N GLN A 94 -6.78 -7.45 1.99
CA GLN A 94 -7.28 -8.04 3.24
C GLN A 94 -8.44 -7.20 3.74
N PHE A 95 -9.57 -7.82 4.04
CA PHE A 95 -10.74 -7.11 4.54
C PHE A 95 -10.98 -7.42 6.02
N PHE A 96 -11.17 -8.70 6.36
CA PHE A 96 -11.59 -9.09 7.72
C PHE A 96 -10.43 -9.25 8.71
N GLU A 97 -9.30 -9.82 8.27
CA GLU A 97 -8.17 -10.16 9.14
C GLU A 97 -6.87 -9.50 8.62
N PRO A 98 -6.70 -8.18 8.82
CA PRO A 98 -5.48 -7.47 8.42
C PRO A 98 -4.27 -7.94 9.21
N ILE A 99 -3.09 -7.84 8.58
CA ILE A 99 -1.82 -8.20 9.22
C ILE A 99 -1.43 -7.27 10.37
N VAL A 100 -1.72 -5.97 10.26
CA VAL A 100 -1.53 -4.97 11.31
C VAL A 100 -2.89 -4.40 11.69
N LYS A 101 -3.21 -4.42 12.98
CA LYS A 101 -4.47 -3.93 13.53
C LYS A 101 -4.31 -2.54 14.14
N GLU A 102 -5.07 -2.25 15.19
CA GLU A 102 -5.06 -0.96 15.86
C GLU A 102 -3.71 -0.66 16.51
N GLY A 103 -3.29 0.61 16.42
CA GLY A 103 -2.07 1.12 17.03
C GLY A 103 -2.15 2.62 17.27
N VAL A 104 -1.12 3.16 17.92
CA VAL A 104 -0.99 4.61 18.16
C VAL A 104 0.40 5.04 17.76
N PHE A 105 0.48 5.91 16.76
CA PHE A 105 1.72 6.46 16.26
C PHE A 105 1.93 7.88 16.80
N ASP A 106 3.01 8.06 17.58
CA ASP A 106 3.38 9.34 18.16
C ASP A 106 4.05 10.23 17.12
N VAL A 107 3.35 11.27 16.67
CA VAL A 107 3.82 12.20 15.65
C VAL A 107 4.36 13.48 16.29
N PRO A 108 5.64 13.83 16.11
CA PRO A 108 6.17 15.11 16.58
C PRO A 108 5.62 16.28 15.76
N LEU A 109 5.15 17.33 16.42
CA LEU A 109 4.75 18.59 15.80
C LEU A 109 5.89 19.62 15.85
N GLU A 110 5.79 20.67 15.03
CA GLU A 110 6.82 21.72 14.94
C GLU A 110 6.99 22.53 16.23
N ASP A 111 5.95 22.58 17.07
CA ASP A 111 5.98 23.24 18.38
C ASP A 111 6.63 22.38 19.49
N GLY A 112 7.10 21.17 19.15
CA GLY A 112 7.72 20.22 20.07
C GLY A 112 6.74 19.34 20.83
N SER A 113 5.42 19.52 20.64
CA SER A 113 4.42 18.61 21.21
C SER A 113 4.33 17.30 20.43
N ILE A 114 3.76 16.26 21.06
CA ILE A 114 3.49 14.97 20.42
C ILE A 114 1.98 14.88 20.16
N PHE A 115 1.63 14.57 18.92
CA PHE A 115 0.27 14.29 18.48
C PHE A 115 0.10 12.78 18.27
N PRO A 116 -0.61 12.07 19.15
CA PRO A 116 -0.87 10.64 18.97
C PRO A 116 -1.91 10.43 17.87
N VAL A 117 -1.53 9.74 16.81
CA VAL A 117 -2.43 9.37 15.70
C VAL A 117 -2.80 7.91 15.82
N ARG A 118 -4.09 7.59 15.94
CA ARG A 118 -4.53 6.20 15.96
C ARG A 118 -4.49 5.63 14.54
N ILE A 119 -3.79 4.51 14.41
CA ILE A 119 -3.83 3.67 13.22
C ILE A 119 -5.00 2.70 13.41
N LEU A 120 -5.94 2.72 12.48
CA LEU A 120 -7.07 1.79 12.48
C LEU A 120 -6.61 0.39 12.06
N ARG A 121 -5.77 0.33 11.01
CA ARG A 121 -5.21 -0.90 10.45
C ARG A 121 -4.09 -0.58 9.47
N ALA A 122 -3.23 -1.56 9.21
CA ALA A 122 -2.47 -1.60 7.97
C ALA A 122 -2.50 -3.00 7.35
N HIS A 123 -2.72 -3.07 6.05
CA HIS A 123 -2.98 -4.35 5.41
C HIS A 123 -2.27 -4.52 4.06
N LEU A 124 -1.92 -5.77 3.76
CA LEU A 124 -1.20 -6.12 2.55
C LEU A 124 -2.16 -6.23 1.38
N GLU A 125 -1.75 -5.70 0.24
CA GLU A 125 -2.46 -5.88 -1.01
C GLU A 125 -1.51 -5.81 -2.22
N GLU A 126 -2.07 -6.04 -3.40
CA GLU A 126 -1.36 -5.89 -4.66
C GLU A 126 -1.77 -4.59 -5.38
N ASP A 127 -0.81 -3.94 -6.02
CA ASP A 127 -1.07 -2.80 -6.90
C ASP A 127 -1.70 -3.23 -8.23
N ALA A 128 -2.40 -2.29 -8.86
CA ALA A 128 -2.87 -2.40 -10.23
C ALA A 128 -1.78 -2.00 -11.24
N GLY A 129 -2.07 -2.21 -12.52
CA GLY A 129 -1.21 -1.75 -13.61
C GLY A 129 -1.22 -0.22 -13.77
N LYS A 130 -0.86 0.22 -14.98
CA LYS A 130 -0.89 1.63 -15.38
C LYS A 130 -1.60 1.77 -16.72
N SER A 131 -2.53 2.72 -16.78
CA SER A 131 -3.16 3.16 -18.01
C SER A 131 -2.41 4.37 -18.59
N LEU A 132 -2.08 4.32 -19.89
CA LEU A 132 -1.53 5.45 -20.65
C LEU A 132 -2.48 5.78 -21.80
N HIS A 133 -3.20 6.89 -21.67
CA HIS A 133 -4.07 7.39 -22.72
C HIS A 133 -3.24 8.03 -23.85
N ASP A 134 -3.69 7.84 -25.09
CA ASP A 134 -3.10 8.43 -26.30
C ASP A 134 -1.64 8.03 -26.60
N ALA A 135 -1.08 7.05 -25.87
CA ALA A 135 0.14 6.35 -26.29
C ALA A 135 -0.06 5.63 -27.64
N ILE A 136 -1.30 5.20 -27.90
CA ILE A 136 -1.81 4.80 -29.21
C ILE A 136 -2.98 5.75 -29.50
N PRO A 137 -2.97 6.52 -30.60
CA PRO A 137 -4.01 7.52 -30.87
C PRO A 137 -5.42 6.95 -30.76
N GLY A 138 -6.27 7.59 -29.94
CA GLY A 138 -7.67 7.19 -29.74
C GLY A 138 -7.86 5.92 -28.89
N HIS A 139 -6.81 5.40 -28.26
CA HIS A 139 -6.83 4.20 -27.43
C HIS A 139 -6.11 4.43 -26.10
N THR A 140 -6.30 3.48 -25.18
CA THR A 140 -5.55 3.42 -23.91
C THR A 140 -4.60 2.24 -23.95
N GLY A 141 -3.31 2.50 -23.78
CA GLY A 141 -2.28 1.48 -23.58
C GLY A 141 -2.26 1.01 -22.13
N ILE A 142 -2.19 -0.29 -21.92
CA ILE A 142 -2.11 -0.89 -20.58
C ILE A 142 -0.72 -1.47 -20.37
N ASP A 143 -0.04 -0.99 -19.33
CA ASP A 143 1.22 -1.55 -18.84
C ASP A 143 0.99 -2.26 -17.51
N LEU A 144 1.21 -3.58 -17.49
CA LEU A 144 1.02 -4.44 -16.33
C LEU A 144 2.31 -4.66 -15.53
N ASN A 145 3.41 -3.96 -15.85
CA ASN A 145 4.65 -4.04 -15.07
C ASN A 145 4.42 -3.86 -13.56
N ARG A 146 3.56 -2.91 -13.17
CA ARG A 146 3.25 -2.62 -11.78
C ARG A 146 2.16 -3.50 -11.17
N ALA A 147 1.34 -4.16 -11.98
CA ALA A 147 0.28 -5.02 -11.49
C ALA A 147 0.88 -6.17 -10.68
N GLY A 148 0.47 -6.32 -9.42
CA GLY A 148 1.03 -7.32 -8.50
C GLY A 148 2.15 -6.80 -7.58
N THR A 149 2.58 -5.53 -7.69
CA THR A 149 3.57 -4.95 -6.77
C THR A 149 3.00 -4.93 -5.35
N PRO A 150 3.76 -5.27 -4.29
CA PRO A 150 3.22 -5.29 -2.93
C PRO A 150 2.97 -3.88 -2.41
N LEU A 151 1.77 -3.65 -1.90
CA LEU A 151 1.39 -2.45 -1.17
C LEU A 151 1.08 -2.80 0.29
N LEU A 152 1.31 -1.81 1.16
CA LEU A 152 0.78 -1.77 2.51
C LEU A 152 -0.15 -0.56 2.61
N GLU A 153 -1.45 -0.80 2.67
CA GLU A 153 -2.45 0.25 2.86
C GLU A 153 -2.57 0.56 4.36
N VAL A 154 -2.16 1.75 4.77
CA VAL A 154 -2.22 2.25 6.15
C VAL A 154 -3.41 3.20 6.29
N VAL A 155 -4.32 2.88 7.20
CA VAL A 155 -5.54 3.66 7.45
C VAL A 155 -5.49 4.24 8.86
N THR A 156 -5.67 5.55 8.97
CA THR A 156 -5.79 6.23 10.27
C THR A 156 -7.24 6.33 10.71
N GLU A 157 -7.46 6.43 12.02
CA GLU A 157 -8.70 7.02 12.53
C GLU A 157 -8.81 8.49 12.10
N PRO A 158 -10.02 9.09 12.13
CA PRO A 158 -10.22 10.47 11.73
C PRO A 158 -9.83 11.46 12.85
N ASP A 159 -8.57 11.41 13.29
CA ASP A 159 -8.04 12.18 14.43
C ASP A 159 -7.59 13.59 14.06
N PHE A 160 -7.34 13.87 12.77
CA PHE A 160 -6.83 15.16 12.33
C PHE A 160 -7.89 16.26 12.38
N ARG A 161 -7.50 17.44 12.88
CA ARG A 161 -8.29 18.68 12.97
C ARG A 161 -7.68 19.83 12.19
N THR A 162 -6.40 19.74 11.83
CA THR A 162 -5.71 20.78 11.06
C THR A 162 -4.85 20.19 9.94
N ALA A 163 -4.47 21.01 8.96
CA ALA A 163 -3.65 20.55 7.83
C ALA A 163 -2.20 20.31 8.28
N GLU A 164 -1.74 21.06 9.29
CA GLU A 164 -0.42 20.95 9.90
C GLU A 164 -0.24 19.57 10.53
N GLN A 165 -1.28 19.03 11.20
CA GLN A 165 -1.25 17.67 11.75
C GLN A 165 -1.14 16.60 10.66
N VAL A 166 -1.84 16.77 9.53
CA VAL A 166 -1.75 15.86 8.37
C VAL A 166 -0.34 15.85 7.78
N VAL A 167 0.24 17.03 7.57
CA VAL A 167 1.61 17.17 7.03
C VAL A 167 2.63 16.57 8.00
N ALA A 168 2.49 16.83 9.31
CA ALA A 168 3.37 16.25 10.33
C ALA A 168 3.30 14.72 10.31
N TYR A 169 2.09 14.14 10.24
CA TYR A 169 1.91 12.69 10.14
C TYR A 169 2.57 12.11 8.88
N LEU A 170 2.34 12.69 7.70
CA LEU A 170 2.93 12.18 6.46
C LEU A 170 4.47 12.25 6.47
N LYS A 171 5.05 13.33 7.04
CA LYS A 171 6.51 13.44 7.23
C LYS A 171 7.04 12.39 8.21
N ALA A 172 6.35 12.17 9.33
CA ALA A 172 6.75 11.17 10.32
C ALA A 172 6.63 9.74 9.77
N LEU A 173 5.55 9.46 9.04
CA LEU A 173 5.35 8.19 8.34
C LEU A 173 6.46 7.94 7.31
N HIS A 174 6.74 8.93 6.45
CA HIS A 174 7.84 8.86 5.49
C HIS A 174 9.19 8.59 6.17
N ALA A 175 9.50 9.31 7.25
CA ALA A 175 10.74 9.11 8.01
C ALA A 175 10.82 7.69 8.61
N LEU A 176 9.71 7.17 9.15
CA LEU A 176 9.65 5.82 9.70
C LEU A 176 9.89 4.76 8.62
N VAL A 177 9.14 4.79 7.51
CA VAL A 177 9.19 3.72 6.49
C VAL A 177 10.54 3.68 5.77
N THR A 178 11.17 4.85 5.57
CA THR A 178 12.51 4.95 5.01
C THR A 178 13.58 4.49 6.01
N TYR A 179 13.44 4.82 7.29
CA TYR A 179 14.33 4.33 8.35
C TYR A 179 14.26 2.81 8.51
N LEU A 180 13.06 2.23 8.44
CA LEU A 180 12.85 0.78 8.47
C LEU A 180 13.32 0.08 7.19
N GLY A 181 13.61 0.83 6.11
CA GLY A 181 14.03 0.29 4.82
C GLY A 181 12.94 -0.53 4.10
N ILE A 182 11.67 -0.26 4.40
CA ILE A 182 10.53 -1.00 3.83
C ILE A 182 9.91 -0.28 2.63
N SER A 183 10.23 0.99 2.42
CA SER A 183 9.80 1.78 1.26
C SER A 183 10.86 2.84 0.96
N ASP A 184 10.98 3.27 -0.29
CA ASP A 184 11.87 4.37 -0.68
C ASP A 184 11.27 5.75 -0.35
N GLY A 185 9.96 5.82 -0.10
CA GLY A 185 9.25 7.04 0.31
C GLY A 185 9.08 8.07 -0.80
N ASN A 186 9.47 7.77 -2.04
CA ASN A 186 9.40 8.71 -3.15
C ASN A 186 7.95 8.82 -3.65
N MET A 187 7.36 10.01 -3.50
CA MET A 187 6.01 10.36 -3.99
C MET A 187 6.04 11.03 -5.36
#